data_AF-A0A9D6I4Y9-F1
#
_entry.id   AF-A0A9D6I4Y9-F1
#
_cell.length_a   1.000
_cell.length_b   1.000
_cell.length_c   1.000
_cell.angle_alpha   90.00
_cell.angle_beta   90.00
_cell.angle_gamma   90.00
#
_symmetry.space_group_name_H-M   'P 1'
#
loop_
_entity.id
_entity.type
_entity.pdbx_description
1 polymer ?
#
loop_
_entity_poly.entity_id
_entity_poly.type
_entity_poly.pdbx_seq_one_letter_code
_entity_poly.pdbx_strand_id
1 'polypeptide(L)' 'MKLSKLMHIASVVVGLVGVITFLGSILGGSDNLVFGITKIDALICSAILILIATWLQIATIHHMMLEKRGEIV' A
#
# COMPACT_ATOMS: atom_id res chain seq x y z
N MET A 1 1.03 13.95 19.47
CA MET A 1 1.23 12.50 19.73
C MET A 1 2.64 12.11 19.28
N LYS A 2 3.26 11.06 19.83
CA LYS A 2 4.57 10.57 19.36
C LYS A 2 4.51 10.34 17.84
N LEU A 3 5.58 10.69 17.12
CA LEU A 3 5.65 10.65 15.65
C LEU A 3 5.26 9.27 15.09
N SER A 4 5.64 8.21 15.78
CA SER A 4 5.25 6.82 15.49
C SER A 4 3.72 6.61 15.43
N LYS A 5 2.96 7.22 16.35
CA LYS A 5 1.49 7.06 16.39
C LYS A 5 0.81 7.78 15.23
N LEU A 6 1.37 8.92 14.82
CA LEU A 6 0.91 9.67 13.66
C LEU A 6 1.16 8.90 12.36
N MET A 7 2.36 8.32 12.20
CA MET A 7 2.69 7.46 11.06
C MET A 7 1.81 6.22 10.98
N HIS A 8 1.51 5.59 12.11
CA HIS A 8 0.61 4.43 12.13
C HIS A 8 -0.79 4.81 11.64
N ILE A 9 -1.39 5.88 12.19
CA ILE A 9 -2.71 6.33 11.75
C ILE A 9 -2.71 6.72 10.27
N ALA A 10 -1.69 7.44 9.81
CA ALA A 10 -1.54 7.80 8.40
C ALA A 10 -1.48 6.56 7.50
N SER A 11 -0.73 5.52 7.89
CA SER A 11 -0.65 4.27 7.11
C SER A 11 -2.00 3.55 7.00
N VAL A 12 -2.80 3.55 8.08
CA VAL A 12 -4.13 2.94 8.09
C VAL A 12 -5.09 3.71 7.18
N VAL A 13 -5.08 5.05 7.25
CA VAL A 13 -5.93 5.90 6.41
C VAL A 13 -5.56 5.74 4.93
N VAL A 14 -4.27 5.78 4.59
CA VAL A 14 -3.79 5.60 3.21
C VAL A 14 -4.17 4.23 2.67
N GLY A 15 -4.00 3.16 3.47
CA GLY A 15 -4.42 1.81 3.09
C GLY A 15 -5.93 1.71 2.82
N LEU A 16 -6.75 2.33 3.68
CA LEU A 16 -8.21 2.33 3.53
C LEU A 16 -8.65 3.10 2.27
N VAL A 17 -8.04 4.27 2.00
CA VAL A 17 -8.28 5.04 0.76
C VAL A 17 -7.90 4.22 -0.48
N GLY A 18 -6.79 3.47 -0.42
CA GLY A 18 -6.37 2.57 -1.48
C GLY A 18 -7.43 1.49 -1.78
N VAL A 19 -7.98 0.85 -0.74
CA VAL A 19 -9.05 -0.15 -0.89
C VAL A 19 -10.32 0.45 -1.50
N ILE A 20 -10.75 1.63 -1.04
CA ILE A 20 -11.94 2.32 -1.59
C ILE A 20 -11.73 2.65 -3.07
N THR A 21 -10.54 3.15 -3.43
CA THR A 21 -10.21 3.50 -4.81
C THR A 21 -10.21 2.27 -5.72
N PHE A 22 -9.65 1.16 -5.24
CA PHE A 22 -9.65 -0.11 -5.97
C PHE A 22 -11.07 -0.65 -6.18
N LEU A 23 -11.90 -0.65 -5.13
CA LEU A 23 -13.31 -1.03 -5.24
C LEU A 23 -14.08 -0.13 -6.21
N GLY A 24 -13.83 1.19 -6.18
CA GLY A 24 -14.39 2.14 -7.13
C GLY A 24 -13.97 1.84 -8.58
N SER A 25 -12.72 1.42 -8.81
CA SER A 25 -12.22 1.01 -10.14
C SER A 25 -12.85 -0.29 -10.65
N ILE A 26 -13.14 -1.25 -9.77
CA ILE A 26 -13.79 -2.51 -10.14
C ILE A 26 -15.28 -2.30 -10.39
N LEU A 27 -15.97 -1.61 -9.48
CA LEU A 27 -17.43 -1.47 -9.45
C LEU A 27 -17.96 -0.28 -10.26
N GLY A 28 -17.12 0.71 -10.59
CA GLY A 28 -17.46 1.85 -11.44
C GLY A 28 -17.73 1.45 -12.89
N GLY A 29 -18.93 1.76 -13.38
CA GLY A 29 -19.44 1.33 -14.70
C GLY A 29 -18.95 2.13 -15.92
N SER A 30 -19.14 1.49 -17.08
CA SER A 30 -18.99 1.86 -18.52
C SER A 30 -17.86 2.77 -19.00
N ASP A 31 -17.50 3.82 -18.28
CA ASP A 31 -16.67 4.90 -18.83
C ASP A 31 -15.17 4.61 -18.67
N ASN A 32 -14.81 3.46 -18.08
CA ASN A 32 -13.44 3.03 -17.81
C ASN A 32 -12.59 4.10 -17.11
N LEU A 33 -13.21 5.06 -16.41
CA LEU A 33 -12.57 6.23 -15.82
C LEU A 33 -13.00 6.37 -14.36
N VAL A 34 -12.04 6.41 -13.44
CA VAL A 34 -12.25 6.71 -12.02
C VAL A 34 -11.40 7.92 -11.67
N PHE A 35 -12.03 9.04 -11.29
CA PHE A 35 -11.35 10.32 -11.06
C PHE A 35 -10.48 10.80 -12.25
N GLY A 36 -10.87 10.49 -13.49
CA GLY A 36 -10.11 10.83 -14.70
C GLY A 36 -8.95 9.89 -15.02
N ILE A 37 -8.72 8.85 -14.21
CA ILE A 37 -7.71 7.81 -14.42
C ILE A 37 -8.37 6.59 -15.05
N THR A 38 -7.73 6.01 -16.06
CA THR A 38 -8.30 4.83 -16.72
C THR A 38 -8.32 3.62 -15.78
N LYS A 39 -9.31 2.74 -15.94
CA LYS A 39 -9.46 1.51 -15.16
C LYS A 39 -8.20 0.64 -15.22
N ILE A 40 -7.61 0.51 -16.40
CA ILE A 40 -6.39 -0.27 -16.61
C ILE A 40 -5.21 0.34 -15.85
N ASP A 41 -5.04 1.66 -15.92
CA ASP A 41 -3.99 2.37 -15.19
C ASP A 41 -4.15 2.20 -13.67
N ALA A 42 -5.37 2.36 -13.16
CA ALA A 42 -5.68 2.15 -11.74
C ALA A 42 -5.40 0.72 -11.27
N LEU A 43 -5.75 -0.29 -12.09
CA LEU A 43 -5.47 -1.70 -11.80
C LEU A 43 -3.97 -1.99 -11.77
N ILE A 44 -3.21 -1.51 -12.76
CA ILE A 44 -1.75 -1.71 -12.83
C ILE A 44 -1.06 -1.00 -11.67
N CYS A 45 -1.43 0.24 -11.35
CA CYS A 45 -0.92 0.94 -10.18
C CYS A 45 -1.19 0.18 -8.88
N SER A 46 -2.40 -0.36 -8.71
CA SER A 46 -2.72 -1.16 -7.53
C SER A 46 -1.84 -2.41 -7.41
N ALA A 47 -1.56 -3.10 -8.53
CA ALA A 47 -0.69 -4.28 -8.54
C ALA A 47 0.76 -3.92 -8.14
N ILE A 48 1.29 -2.81 -8.67
CA ILE A 48 2.63 -2.32 -8.32
C ILE A 48 2.69 -1.95 -6.83
N LEU A 49 1.68 -1.25 -6.31
CA LEU A 49 1.63 -0.88 -4.90
C LEU A 49 1.56 -2.10 -3.98
N ILE A 50 0.85 -3.17 -4.37
CA ILE A 50 0.81 -4.44 -3.64
C ILE A 50 2.21 -5.10 -3.62
N LEU A 51 2.91 -5.13 -4.76
CA LEU A 51 4.27 -5.66 -4.83
C LEU A 51 5.23 -4.89 -3.92
N ILE A 52 5.17 -3.55 -3.96
CA ILE A 52 5.98 -2.69 -3.10
C ILE A 52 5.66 -2.95 -1.62
N ALA A 53 4.38 -3.02 -1.25
CA ALA A 53 3.96 -3.27 0.13
C ALA A 53 4.46 -4.63 0.64
N THR A 54 4.35 -5.67 -0.19
CA THR A 54 4.82 -7.02 0.12
C THR A 54 6.35 -7.03 0.30
N TRP A 55 7.09 -6.40 -0.62
CA TRP A 55 8.54 -6.32 -0.55
C TRP A 55 9.01 -5.57 0.70
N LEU A 56 8.36 -4.45 1.04
CA LEU A 56 8.66 -3.66 2.24
C LEU A 56 8.40 -4.46 3.52
N GLN A 57 7.33 -5.25 3.55
CA GLN A 57 7.02 -6.15 4.69
C GLN A 57 8.06 -7.26 4.83
N ILE A 58 8.48 -7.88 3.73
CA ILE A 58 9.55 -8.88 3.76
C ILE A 58 10.87 -8.26 4.25
N ALA A 59 11.25 -7.10 3.71
CA ALA A 59 12.48 -6.41 4.10
C ALA A 59 12.48 -6.01 5.58
N THR A 60 11.35 -5.50 6.10
CA THR A 60 11.22 -5.16 7.52
C THR A 60 11.27 -6.39 8.42
N ILE A 61 10.62 -7.50 8.04
CA ILE A 61 10.74 -8.77 8.77
C ILE A 61 12.20 -9.26 8.76
N HIS A 62 12.86 -9.21 7.61
CA HIS A 62 14.25 -9.62 7.47
C HIS A 62 15.18 -8.78 8.37
N HIS A 63 15.04 -7.46 8.34
CA HIS A 63 15.81 -6.56 9.20
C HIS A 63 15.57 -6.84 10.69
N MET A 64 14.31 -7.02 11.12
CA MET A 64 13.99 -7.40 12.50
C MET A 64 14.56 -8.76 12.91
N MET A 65 14.72 -9.71 11.98
CA MET A 65 15.36 -11.00 12.26
C MET A 65 16.87 -10.86 12.43
N LEU A 66 17.52 -10.02 11.63
CA LEU A 66 18.96 -9.76 11.71
C LEU A 66 19.30 -9.05 13.02
N GLU A 67 18.53 -8.02 13.39
CA GLU A 67 18.67 -7.34 14.69
C GLU A 67 18.54 -8.31 15.87
N LYS A 68 17.58 -9.25 15.83
CA LYS A 68 17.41 -10.27 16.88
C LYS A 68 18.59 -11.24 16.99
N ARG A 69 19.31 -11.48 15.90
CA ARG A 69 20.49 -12.37 15.85
C ARG A 69 21.78 -11.66 16.22
N GLY A 70 21.74 -10.34 16.45
CA GLY A 70 22.94 -9.52 16.63
C GLY A 70 23.72 -9.30 15.34
N GLU A 71 23.11 -9.60 14.17
CA GLU A 71 23.68 -9.31 12.87
C GLU A 71 23.32 -7.86 12.52
N ILE A 72 24.35 -7.01 12.43
CA ILE A 72 24.21 -5.59 12.05
C ILE A 72 24.16 -5.52 10.52
N VAL A 73 23.11 -4.91 9.97
CA VAL A 73 22.93 -4.64 8.52
C VAL A 73 23.34 -3.22 8.21
#